data_AF-A0A382FLN3-F1
#
_entry.id   AF-A0A382FLN3-F1
#
_cell.length_a   1.000
_cell.length_b   1.000
_cell.length_c   1.000
_cell.angle_alpha   90.00
_cell.angle_beta   90.00
_cell.angle_gamma   90.00
#
_symmetry.space_group_name_H-M   'P 1'
#
loop_
_entity.id
_entity.type
_entity.pdbx_description
1 polymer ?
#
loop_
_entity_poly.entity_id
_entity_poly.type
_entity_poly.pdbx_seq_one_letter_code
_entity_poly.pdbx_strand_id
1 'polypeptide(L)' 'GGLDPKVLLTDKENLRKEAEKYLTIFKDHPYIFNLGHGILPETKIDLVKELINIVRNFK' A
#
# COMPACT_ATOMS: atom_id res chain seq x y z
N GLY A 1 -1.76 6.95 6.72
CA GLY A 1 -2.87 6.35 5.94
C GLY A 1 -3.05 7.13 4.66
N GLY A 2 -3.94 6.69 3.77
CA GLY A 2 -4.32 7.46 2.58
C GLY A 2 -4.14 6.76 1.24
N LEU A 3 -3.65 5.52 1.19
CA LEU A 3 -3.60 4.72 -0.04
C LEU A 3 -5.02 4.26 -0.43
N ASP A 4 -5.45 4.50 -1.67
CA ASP A 4 -6.77 4.06 -2.16
C ASP A 4 -6.88 2.52 -2.08
N PRO A 5 -7.90 1.95 -1.38
CA PRO A 5 -8.09 0.50 -1.30
C PRO A 5 -8.20 -0.20 -2.65
N LYS A 6 -8.66 0.49 -3.70
CA LYS A 6 -8.80 -0.08 -5.05
C LYS A 6 -7.48 -0.53 -5.67
N VAL A 7 -6.34 -0.03 -5.18
CA VAL A 7 -5.02 -0.51 -5.63
C VAL A 7 -4.82 -2.01 -5.33
N LEU A 8 -5.52 -2.55 -4.33
CA LEU A 8 -5.49 -3.98 -4.01
C LEU A 8 -6.33 -4.84 -4.97
N LEU A 9 -6.98 -4.23 -5.97
CA LEU A 9 -7.69 -4.92 -7.05
C LEU A 9 -6.90 -4.91 -8.37
N THR A 10 -5.71 -4.32 -8.40
CA THR A 10 -4.85 -4.25 -9.59
C THR A 10 -3.82 -5.40 -9.63
N ASP A 11 -2.62 -5.15 -10.14
CA ASP A 11 -1.48 -6.06 -10.10
C ASP A 11 -0.42 -5.62 -9.06
N LYS A 12 0.61 -6.45 -8.88
CA LYS A 12 1.70 -6.22 -7.92
C LYS A 12 2.61 -5.04 -8.29
N GLU A 13 2.77 -4.76 -9.58
CA GLU A 13 3.63 -3.67 -10.05
C GLU A 13 2.99 -2.32 -9.72
N ASN A 14 1.71 -2.17 -10.03
CA ASN A 14 0.95 -0.97 -9.70
C ASN A 14 0.81 -0.81 -8.18
N LEU A 15 0.59 -1.90 -7.44
CA LEU A 15 0.58 -1.88 -5.97
C LEU A 15 1.89 -1.35 -5.39
N ARG A 16 3.04 -1.81 -5.90
CA ARG A 16 4.36 -1.34 -5.48
C ARG A 16 4.54 0.14 -5.77
N LYS A 17 4.27 0.55 -7.01
CA LYS A 17 4.41 1.94 -7.44
C LYS A 17 3.61 2.91 -6.56
N GLU A 18 2.34 2.61 -6.31
CA GLU A 18 1.49 3.49 -5.50
C GLU A 18 1.84 3.45 -4.01
N ALA A 19 2.21 2.30 -3.46
CA ALA A 19 2.66 2.22 -2.06
C ALA A 19 3.97 2.99 -1.84
N GLU A 20 4.97 2.78 -2.70
CA GLU A 20 6.28 3.46 -2.63
C GLU A 20 6.15 4.97 -2.84
N LYS A 21 5.22 5.43 -3.66
CA LYS A 21 4.92 6.86 -3.82
C LYS A 21 4.54 7.50 -2.48
N TYR A 22 3.62 6.90 -1.72
CA TYR A 22 3.25 7.44 -0.40
C TYR A 22 4.42 7.36 0.59
N LEU A 23 5.11 6.22 0.64
CA LEU A 23 6.26 6.04 1.54
C LEU A 23 7.37 7.05 1.25
N THR A 24 7.63 7.35 -0.03
CA THR A 24 8.62 8.34 -0.47
C THR A 24 8.22 9.77 -0.09
N ILE A 25 6.95 10.14 -0.30
CA ILE A 25 6.43 11.48 0.04
C ILE A 25 6.59 11.77 1.54
N PHE A 26 6.36 10.75 2.38
CA PHE A 26 6.37 10.89 3.83
C PHE A 26 7.67 10.46 4.50
N LYS A 27 8.74 10.14 3.75
CA LYS A 27 9.98 9.56 4.29
C LYS A 27 10.65 10.40 5.39
N ASP A 28 10.48 11.73 5.34
CA ASP A 28 11.10 12.69 6.26
C ASP A 28 10.13 13.14 7.39
N HIS A 29 9.00 12.45 7.54
CA HIS A 29 7.95 12.79 8.51
C HIS A 29 7.46 11.54 9.28
N PRO A 30 7.06 11.67 10.55
CA PRO A 30 6.37 10.60 11.26
C PRO A 30 5.09 10.21 10.52
N TYR A 31 5.06 9.01 9.95
CA TYR A 31 3.95 8.56 9.10
C TYR A 31 3.58 7.09 9.39
N ILE A 32 2.33 6.88 9.77
CA ILE A 32 1.77 5.53 9.91
C ILE A 32 1.09 5.17 8.60
N PHE A 33 1.71 4.30 7.81
CA PHE A 33 1.14 3.79 6.58
C PHE A 33 -0.18 3.03 6.85
N ASN A 34 -1.21 3.31 6.06
CA ASN A 34 -2.48 2.57 6.07
C ASN A 34 -3.24 2.85 4.76
N LEU A 35 -4.27 2.06 4.48
CA LEU A 35 -5.27 2.40 3.48
C LEU A 35 -6.02 3.70 3.87
N GLY A 36 -6.61 4.37 2.90
CA GLY A 36 -7.48 5.54 3.12
C GLY A 36 -8.87 5.17 3.62
N HIS A 37 -9.32 3.95 3.33
CA HIS A 37 -10.59 3.36 3.78
C HIS A 37 -10.41 1.86 4.04
N GLY A 38 -11.50 1.18 4.40
CA GLY A 38 -11.52 -0.27 4.60
C GLY A 38 -11.13 -1.04 3.32
N ILE A 39 -10.59 -2.24 3.53
CA ILE A 39 -10.30 -3.19 2.46
C ILE A 39 -11.59 -3.62 1.75
N LEU A 40 -11.51 -3.85 0.44
CA LEU A 40 -12.66 -4.29 -0.36
C LEU A 40 -12.82 -5.82 -0.29
N PRO A 41 -14.05 -6.37 -0.25
CA PRO A 41 -14.29 -7.81 -0.17
C PRO A 41 -13.63 -8.64 -1.27
N GLU A 42 -13.45 -8.06 -2.46
CA GLU A 42 -12.87 -8.69 -3.65
C GLU A 42 -11.34 -8.76 -3.61
N THR A 43 -10.72 -8.18 -2.58
CA THR A 43 -9.27 -8.10 -2.45
C THR A 43 -8.64 -9.49 -2.32
N LYS A 44 -7.66 -9.78 -3.18
CA LYS A 44 -6.85 -11.00 -3.07
C LYS A 44 -5.89 -10.90 -1.88
N ILE A 45 -5.90 -11.92 -1.02
CA ILE A 45 -5.00 -12.02 0.15
C ILE A 45 -3.53 -11.85 -0.25
N ASP A 46 -3.13 -12.35 -1.43
CA ASP A 46 -1.75 -12.23 -1.91
C ASP A 46 -1.31 -10.79 -2.18
N LEU A 47 -2.23 -9.91 -2.63
CA LEU A 47 -1.94 -8.49 -2.78
C LEU A 47 -1.83 -7.79 -1.42
N VAL A 48 -2.61 -8.21 -0.43
CA VAL A 48 -2.45 -7.70 0.95
C VAL A 48 -1.10 -8.08 1.52
N LYS A 49 -0.67 -9.34 1.34
CA LYS A 49 0.65 -9.81 1.77
C LYS A 49 1.77 -9.06 1.07
N GLU A 50 1.64 -8.83 -0.24
CA GLU A 50 2.60 -8.02 -1.01
C GLU A 50 2.68 -6.58 -0.47
N LEU A 51 1.53 -5.94 -0.18
CA LEU A 51 1.50 -4.59 0.40
C LEU A 51 2.22 -4.53 1.75
N ILE A 52 1.96 -5.50 2.63
CA ILE A 52 2.66 -5.60 3.93
C ILE A 52 4.17 -5.76 3.71
N ASN A 53 4.58 -6.59 2.74
CA ASN A 53 5.98 -6.82 2.41
C ASN A 53 6.65 -5.55 1.87
N ILE A 54 5.99 -4.80 0.98
CA ILE A 54 6.49 -3.52 0.46
C ILE A 54 6.71 -2.54 1.62
N VAL A 55 5.70 -2.33 2.46
CA VAL A 55 5.76 -1.34 3.56
C VAL A 55 6.82 -1.70 4.60
N ARG A 56 6.95 -2.98 4.97
CA ARG A 56 7.92 -3.41 5.99
C ARG A 56 9.37 -3.41 5.52
N ASN A 57 9.62 -3.55 4.22
CA ASN A 57 10.96 -3.62 3.65
C ASN A 57 11.36 -2.37 2.86
N PHE A 58 10.52 -1.33 2.85
CA PHE A 58 10.85 -0.04 2.27
C PHE A 58 12.01 0.62 3.05
N LYS A 59 12.98 1.18 2.33
CA LYS A 59 14.19 1.81 2.87
C LYS A 59 14.17 3.32 2.67
#